data_AF-A0A0L0SYL5-F1
#
_entry.id   AF-A0A0L0SYL5-F1
#
_cell.length_a   1.000
_cell.length_b   1.000
_cell.length_c   1.000
_cell.angle_alpha   90.00
_cell.angle_beta   90.00
_cell.angle_gamma   90.00
#
_symmetry.space_group_name_H-M   'P 1'
#
loop_
_entity.id
_entity.type
_entity.pdbx_description
1 polymer ?
#
loop_
_entity_poly.entity_id
_entity_poly.type
_entity_poly.pdbx_seq_one_letter_code
_entity_poly.pdbx_strand_id
1 'polypeptide(L)'
;MAAQASSAGIQTLLEAEKEASKIVQKARMYRVERLKEARKEAEKDIAALKQQKVLEYTKFEKEYAGHSESSTVKVDQETEAKLEQTKTDFAKGRDEVVAMLMRAVTTVKPTLHVNARPAGVAAARE
;
A
#
# COMPACT_ATOMS: atom_id res chain seq x y z
N MET A 1 58.18 47.15 -54.56
CA MET A 1 57.20 47.28 -53.46
C MET A 1 56.08 46.22 -53.48
N ALA A 2 55.86 45.42 -54.53
CA ALA A 2 54.80 44.39 -54.54
C ALA A 2 55.05 43.17 -53.63
N ALA A 3 56.32 42.77 -53.42
CA ALA A 3 56.66 41.59 -52.61
C ALA A 3 56.40 41.75 -51.10
N GLN A 4 56.44 42.99 -50.57
CA GLN A 4 56.13 43.25 -49.16
C GLN A 4 54.62 43.13 -48.87
N ALA A 5 53.76 43.51 -49.83
CA ALA A 5 52.31 43.40 -49.70
C ALA A 5 51.82 41.93 -49.67
N SER A 6 52.48 41.04 -50.43
CA SER A 6 52.19 39.60 -50.41
C SER A 6 52.53 38.95 -49.08
N SER A 7 53.63 39.36 -48.43
CA SER A 7 54.03 38.81 -47.12
C SER A 7 53.11 39.25 -45.97
N ALA A 8 52.59 40.47 -46.03
CA ALA A 8 51.67 41.01 -45.04
C ALA A 8 50.32 40.28 -45.06
N GLY A 9 49.76 40.01 -46.24
CA GLY A 9 48.49 39.27 -46.38
C GLY A 9 48.57 37.82 -45.88
N ILE A 10 49.70 37.15 -46.08
CA ILE A 10 49.93 35.78 -45.58
C ILE A 10 49.97 35.77 -44.04
N GLN A 11 50.60 36.76 -43.42
CA GLN A 11 50.61 36.89 -41.95
C GLN A 11 49.21 37.12 -41.38
N THR A 12 48.39 37.93 -42.04
CA THR A 12 47.00 38.17 -41.61
C THR A 12 46.16 36.88 -41.67
N LEU A 13 46.35 36.07 -42.72
CA LEU A 13 45.66 34.78 -42.85
C LEU A 13 46.11 33.77 -41.78
N LEU A 14 47.42 33.73 -41.46
CA LEU A 14 47.95 32.88 -40.38
C LEU A 14 47.43 33.28 -38.99
N GLU A 15 47.27 34.57 -38.72
CA GLU A 15 46.62 35.04 -37.49
C GLU A 15 45.15 34.68 -37.43
N ALA A 16 44.41 34.88 -38.53
CA ALA A 16 43.01 34.48 -38.65
C ALA A 16 42.83 32.96 -38.45
N GLU A 17 43.72 32.14 -38.98
CA GLU A 17 43.70 30.67 -38.77
C GLU A 17 43.92 30.30 -37.30
N LYS A 18 44.88 30.96 -36.63
CA LYS A 18 45.12 30.75 -35.19
C LYS A 18 43.92 31.17 -34.35
N GLU A 19 43.28 32.29 -34.68
CA GLU A 19 42.08 32.75 -33.99
C GLU A 19 40.90 31.80 -34.20
N ALA A 20 40.66 31.36 -35.44
CA ALA A 20 39.62 30.37 -35.76
C ALA A 20 39.85 29.06 -34.98
N SER A 21 41.09 28.57 -34.94
CA SER A 21 41.46 27.37 -34.18
C SER A 21 41.18 27.54 -32.68
N LYS A 22 41.54 28.70 -32.10
CA LYS A 22 41.23 29.03 -30.69
C LYS A 22 39.72 29.05 -30.43
N ILE A 23 38.92 29.62 -31.34
CA ILE A 23 37.46 29.67 -31.20
C ILE A 23 36.89 28.25 -31.18
N VAL A 24 37.33 27.39 -32.10
CA VAL A 24 36.88 25.98 -32.14
C VAL A 24 37.31 25.22 -30.89
N GLN A 25 38.52 25.41 -30.38
CA GLN A 25 38.98 24.76 -29.14
C GLN A 25 38.16 25.21 -27.93
N LYS A 26 37.90 26.52 -27.79
CA LYS A 26 37.02 27.05 -26.74
C LYS A 26 35.62 26.44 -26.81
N ALA A 27 35.05 26.34 -28.00
CA ALA A 27 33.74 25.71 -28.19
C ALA A 27 33.73 24.22 -27.78
N ARG A 28 34.79 23.47 -28.11
CA ARG A 28 34.94 22.07 -27.69
C ARG A 28 35.06 21.94 -26.17
N MET A 29 35.88 22.78 -25.54
CA MET A 29 36.04 22.80 -24.07
C MET A 29 34.72 23.14 -23.37
N TYR A 30 34.02 24.19 -23.83
CA TYR A 30 32.72 24.57 -23.30
C TYR A 30 31.70 23.43 -23.40
N ARG A 31 31.68 22.70 -24.51
CA ARG A 31 30.81 21.52 -24.66
C ARG A 31 31.12 20.45 -23.62
N VAL A 32 32.40 20.15 -23.38
CA VAL A 32 32.81 19.15 -22.40
C VAL A 32 32.50 19.59 -20.97
N GLU A 33 32.72 20.87 -20.67
CA GLU A 33 32.40 21.46 -19.37
C GLU A 33 30.90 21.39 -19.09
N ARG A 34 30.06 21.81 -20.04
CA ARG A 34 28.60 21.74 -19.91
C ARG A 34 28.09 20.31 -19.72
N LEU A 35 28.72 19.33 -20.37
CA LEU A 35 28.40 17.91 -20.15
C LEU A 35 28.79 17.42 -18.75
N LYS A 36 29.91 17.91 -18.20
CA LYS A 36 30.34 17.58 -16.82
C LYS A 36 29.43 18.24 -15.79
N GLU A 37 29.06 19.50 -16.00
CA GLU A 37 28.12 20.22 -15.15
C GLU A 37 26.77 19.50 -15.10
N ALA A 38 26.21 19.14 -16.26
CA ALA A 38 24.95 18.40 -16.32
C ALA A 38 25.00 17.06 -15.57
N ARG A 39 26.11 16.32 -15.66
CA ARG A 39 26.30 15.08 -14.88
C ARG A 39 26.36 15.35 -13.39
N LYS A 40 27.12 16.35 -12.96
CA LYS A 40 27.28 16.72 -11.56
C LYS A 40 25.95 17.21 -10.95
N GLU A 41 25.16 17.93 -11.73
CA GLU A 41 23.83 18.39 -11.31
C GLU A 41 22.85 17.21 -11.19
N ALA A 42 22.82 16.31 -12.17
CA ALA A 42 22.02 15.09 -12.08
C ALA A 42 22.43 14.22 -10.87
N GLU A 43 23.72 14.08 -10.58
CA GLU A 43 24.19 13.35 -9.39
C GLU A 43 23.73 13.99 -8.08
N LYS A 44 23.73 15.33 -8.00
CA LYS A 44 23.19 16.05 -6.84
C LYS A 44 21.68 15.83 -6.67
N ASP A 45 20.93 15.88 -7.76
CA ASP A 45 19.48 15.66 -7.73
C ASP A 45 19.14 14.24 -7.31
N ILE A 46 19.87 13.25 -7.83
CA ILE A 46 19.74 11.85 -7.43
C ILE A 46 20.03 11.69 -5.92
N ALA A 47 21.09 12.33 -5.42
CA ALA A 47 21.42 12.27 -4.00
C ALA A 47 20.33 12.90 -3.12
N ALA A 48 19.79 14.05 -3.52
CA ALA A 48 18.70 14.72 -2.82
C ALA A 48 17.42 13.87 -2.81
N LEU A 49 17.03 13.31 -3.95
CA LEU A 49 15.89 12.39 -4.05
C LEU A 49 16.06 11.15 -3.19
N LYS A 50 17.27 10.56 -3.19
CA LYS A 50 17.58 9.41 -2.34
C LYS A 50 17.42 9.76 -0.86
N GLN A 51 17.93 10.90 -0.42
CA GLN A 51 17.76 11.37 0.95
C GLN A 51 16.27 11.59 1.31
N GLN A 52 15.51 12.23 0.43
CA GLN A 52 14.07 12.43 0.63
C GLN A 52 13.33 11.08 0.74
N LYS A 53 13.62 10.13 -0.15
CA LYS A 53 13.00 8.80 -0.14
C LYS A 53 13.36 7.99 1.11
N VAL A 54 14.61 8.08 1.57
CA VAL A 54 15.03 7.44 2.83
C VAL A 54 14.30 8.06 4.02
N LEU A 55 14.13 9.38 4.05
CA LEU A 55 13.37 10.06 5.11
C LEU A 55 11.89 9.69 5.09
N GLU A 56 11.25 9.66 3.91
CA GLU A 56 9.88 9.19 3.72
C GLU A 56 9.73 7.74 4.21
N TYR A 57 10.64 6.86 3.78
CA TYR A 57 10.64 5.46 4.18
C TYR A 57 10.81 5.30 5.68
N THR A 58 11.74 6.01 6.30
CA THR A 58 11.97 5.95 7.76
C THR A 58 10.75 6.47 8.54
N LYS A 59 10.07 7.51 8.05
CA LYS A 59 8.82 8.00 8.65
C LYS A 59 7.72 6.96 8.52
N PHE A 60 7.56 6.37 7.34
CA PHE A 60 6.60 5.29 7.10
C PHE A 60 6.89 4.08 8.01
N GLU A 61 8.15 3.65 8.12
CA GLU A 61 8.53 2.58 9.04
C GLU A 61 8.15 2.93 10.49
N LYS A 62 8.44 4.14 10.96
CA LYS A 62 8.08 4.56 12.33
C LYS A 62 6.57 4.59 12.57
N GLU A 63 5.80 5.11 11.62
CA GLU A 63 4.34 5.18 11.71
C GLU A 63 3.69 3.80 11.69
N TYR A 64 4.20 2.88 10.87
CA TYR A 64 3.61 1.56 10.68
C TYR A 64 4.17 0.48 11.60
N ALA A 65 5.42 0.60 12.06
CA ALA A 65 6.00 -0.34 13.03
C ALA A 65 5.22 -0.35 14.36
N GLY A 66 4.68 0.80 14.79
CA GLY A 66 3.83 0.90 15.98
C GLY A 66 2.34 0.66 15.73
N HIS A 67 1.89 0.58 14.47
CA HIS A 67 0.46 0.44 14.15
C HIS A 67 -0.08 -0.94 14.53
N SER A 68 0.76 -1.98 14.48
CA SER A 68 0.37 -3.32 14.90
C SER A 68 -0.05 -3.35 16.36
N GLU A 69 0.70 -2.70 17.26
CA GLU A 69 0.40 -2.66 18.70
C GLU A 69 -0.87 -1.85 18.99
N SER A 70 -1.07 -0.70 18.31
CA SER A 70 -2.30 0.08 18.47
C SER A 70 -3.53 -0.68 17.97
N SER A 71 -3.39 -1.42 16.86
CA SER A 71 -4.48 -2.22 16.32
C SER A 71 -4.83 -3.40 17.24
N THR A 72 -3.84 -4.08 17.81
CA THR A 72 -4.11 -5.18 18.76
C THR A 72 -4.83 -4.67 20.01
N VAL A 73 -4.41 -3.55 20.59
CA VAL A 73 -5.07 -2.99 21.78
C VAL A 73 -6.53 -2.63 21.52
N LYS A 74 -6.85 -2.07 20.34
CA LYS A 74 -8.24 -1.77 19.97
C LYS A 74 -9.07 -3.04 19.79
N VAL A 75 -8.51 -4.06 19.12
CA VAL A 75 -9.18 -5.35 18.93
C VAL A 75 -9.42 -6.03 20.28
N ASP A 76 -8.47 -5.99 21.20
CA ASP A 76 -8.60 -6.57 22.53
C ASP A 76 -9.73 -5.86 23.32
N GLN A 77 -9.76 -4.53 23.31
CA GLN A 77 -10.82 -3.74 23.96
C GLN A 77 -12.21 -4.04 23.38
N GLU A 78 -12.35 -4.10 22.05
CA GLU A 78 -13.61 -4.46 21.41
C GLU A 78 -14.02 -5.90 21.71
N THR A 79 -13.05 -6.81 21.79
CA THR A 79 -13.29 -8.21 22.11
C THR A 79 -13.80 -8.34 23.53
N GLU A 80 -13.16 -7.70 24.51
CA GLU A 80 -13.62 -7.67 25.90
C GLU A 80 -15.04 -7.10 26.02
N ALA A 81 -15.33 -5.99 25.33
CA ALA A 81 -16.66 -5.39 25.34
C ALA A 81 -17.73 -6.34 24.77
N LYS A 82 -17.45 -7.02 23.65
CA LYS A 82 -18.35 -8.03 23.06
C LYS A 82 -18.52 -9.25 23.95
N LEU A 83 -17.47 -9.66 24.66
CA LEU A 83 -17.49 -10.79 25.56
C LEU A 83 -18.39 -10.51 26.77
N GLU A 84 -18.27 -9.32 27.36
CA GLU A 84 -19.17 -8.84 28.42
C GLU A 84 -20.62 -8.74 27.93
N GLN A 85 -20.85 -8.17 26.74
CA GLN A 85 -22.18 -8.13 26.16
C GLN A 85 -22.78 -9.53 26.00
N THR A 86 -22.02 -10.47 25.45
CA THR A 86 -22.44 -11.87 25.26
C THR A 86 -22.78 -12.54 26.60
N LYS A 87 -21.98 -12.31 27.65
CA LYS A 87 -22.29 -12.81 29.01
C LYS A 87 -23.60 -12.23 29.54
N THR A 88 -23.83 -10.93 29.35
CA THR A 88 -25.08 -10.30 29.81
C THR A 88 -26.31 -10.83 29.07
N ASP A 89 -26.21 -11.02 27.76
CA ASP A 89 -27.31 -11.53 26.95
C ASP A 89 -27.59 -13.00 27.27
N PHE A 90 -26.54 -13.81 27.49
CA PHE A 90 -26.69 -15.16 28.01
C PHE A 90 -27.41 -15.18 29.37
N ALA A 91 -26.98 -14.33 30.31
CA ALA A 91 -27.60 -14.26 31.64
C ALA A 91 -29.08 -13.88 31.58
N LYS A 92 -29.47 -12.97 30.68
CA LYS A 92 -30.88 -12.57 30.47
C LYS A 92 -31.72 -13.70 29.88
N GLY A 93 -31.20 -14.42 28.88
CA GLY A 93 -31.96 -15.45 28.15
C GLY A 93 -31.92 -16.84 28.80
N ARG A 94 -30.99 -17.10 29.71
CA ARG A 94 -30.76 -18.43 30.30
C ARG A 94 -32.02 -19.02 30.91
N ASP A 95 -32.69 -18.29 31.79
CA ASP A 95 -33.79 -18.84 32.57
C ASP A 95 -35.02 -19.12 31.70
N GLU A 96 -35.28 -18.27 30.71
CA GLU A 96 -36.35 -18.47 29.72
C GLU A 96 -36.10 -19.72 28.86
N VAL A 97 -34.87 -19.88 28.34
CA VAL A 97 -34.49 -21.04 27.52
C VAL A 97 -34.53 -22.34 28.34
N VAL A 98 -34.08 -22.30 29.59
CA VAL A 98 -34.16 -23.46 30.50
C VAL A 98 -35.62 -23.83 30.76
N ALA A 99 -36.49 -22.85 31.03
CA ALA A 99 -37.91 -23.11 31.23
C ALA A 99 -38.59 -23.68 29.97
N MET A 100 -38.24 -23.16 28.78
CA MET A 100 -38.73 -23.68 27.50
C MET A 100 -38.30 -25.13 27.28
N LEU A 101 -37.01 -25.46 27.52
CA LEU A 101 -36.50 -26.82 27.40
C LEU A 101 -37.19 -27.78 28.38
N MET A 102 -37.32 -27.38 29.65
CA MET A 102 -38.00 -28.19 30.66
C MET A 102 -39.47 -28.43 30.31
N ARG A 103 -40.17 -27.41 29.81
CA ARG A 103 -41.55 -27.53 29.32
C ARG A 103 -41.64 -28.48 28.13
N ALA A 104 -40.73 -28.37 27.15
CA ALA A 104 -40.72 -29.24 25.98
C ALA A 104 -40.48 -30.71 26.36
N VAL A 105 -39.57 -30.97 27.31
CA VAL A 105 -39.26 -32.34 27.77
C VAL A 105 -40.40 -32.95 28.60
N THR A 106 -41.07 -32.15 29.44
CA THR A 106 -42.16 -32.63 30.30
C THR A 106 -43.53 -32.71 29.59
N THR A 107 -43.71 -32.00 28.47
CA THR A 107 -44.96 -32.03 27.70
C THR A 107 -44.98 -33.24 26.76
N VAL A 108 -45.44 -34.37 27.28
CA VAL A 108 -45.70 -35.56 26.46
C VAL A 108 -46.98 -35.35 25.66
N LYS A 109 -46.87 -35.25 24.34
CA LYS A 109 -48.00 -35.27 23.40
C LYS A 109 -48.09 -36.66 22.76
N PRO A 110 -48.83 -37.60 23.35
CA PRO A 110 -49.02 -38.92 22.73
C PRO A 110 -49.88 -38.74 21.48
N THR A 111 -49.24 -38.76 20.33
CA THR A 111 -49.93 -38.85 19.05
C THR A 111 -50.05 -40.31 18.64
N LEU A 112 -51.24 -40.70 18.20
CA LEU A 112 -51.44 -42.00 17.58
C LEU A 112 -50.60 -42.04 16.29
N HIS A 113 -49.78 -43.07 16.13
CA HIS A 113 -48.99 -43.25 14.91
C HIS A 113 -49.91 -43.22 13.69
N VAL A 114 -49.49 -42.57 12.60
CA VAL A 114 -50.32 -42.29 11.41
C VAL A 114 -51.04 -43.51 10.81
N ASN A 115 -50.56 -44.71 11.10
CA ASN A 115 -51.12 -45.97 10.60
C ASN A 115 -51.89 -46.80 11.65
N ALA A 116 -52.08 -46.29 12.87
CA ALA A 116 -52.79 -47.05 13.89
C ALA A 116 -54.30 -46.98 13.60
N ARG A 117 -54.92 -48.15 13.38
CA ARG A 117 -56.38 -48.26 13.24
C ARG A 117 -57.02 -48.30 14.63
N PRO A 118 -58.04 -47.48 14.91
CA PRO A 118 -58.79 -47.60 16.15
C PRO A 118 -59.47 -48.98 16.20
N ALA A 119 -59.36 -49.66 17.33
CA ALA A 119 -60.04 -50.94 17.55
C ALA A 119 -61.56 -50.71 17.47
N GLY A 120 -62.17 -51.11 16.35
CA GLY A 120 -63.60 -50.96 16.11
C GLY A 120 -64.00 -50.82 14.64
N VAL A 121 -63.11 -50.37 13.74
CA VAL A 121 -63.44 -50.27 12.30
C VAL A 121 -62.88 -51.47 11.55
N ALA A 122 -63.49 -52.63 11.81
CA ALA A 122 -63.42 -53.76 10.92
C ALA A 122 -64.30 -53.47 9.69
N ALA A 123 -63.63 -53.26 8.55
CA ALA A 123 -64.08 -53.54 7.19
C ALA A 123 -65.58 -53.32 6.85
N ALA A 124 -65.88 -52.18 6.22
CA ALA A 124 -66.85 -52.15 5.14
C ALA A 124 -66.07 -52.06 3.82
N ARG A 125 -65.82 -53.22 3.22
CA ARG A 125 -65.49 -53.38 1.81
C ARG A 125 -66.79 -53.75 1.10
N GLU A 126 -67.34 -52.81 0.35
CA GLU A 126 -67.89 -52.96 -1.02
C GLU A 126 -68.12 -51.57 -1.60
#